data_AF-A0A0M2GKB1-F1
#
_entry.id   AF-A0A0M2GKB1-F1
#
_cell.length_a   1.000
_cell.length_b   1.000
_cell.length_c   1.000
_cell.angle_alpha   90.00
_cell.angle_beta   90.00
_cell.angle_gamma   90.00
#
_symmetry.space_group_name_H-M   'P 1'
#
loop_
_entity.id
_entity.type
_entity.pdbx_description
1 polymer ?
#
loop_
_entity_poly.entity_id
_entity_poly.type
_entity_poly.pdbx_seq_one_letter_code
_entity_poly.pdbx_strand_id
1 'polypeptide(L)'
;MPSSTGFTRRQVMTTSAALAATALSIPTAAQAAARSTASAASASALDVVANMQPGWNLGNSFEAIGADETAWGNPRVTQAFFRRLKAQGFRSIRIPVTWGQHEGSAPTYTLDPVFLARIKQVVDWALADGFYVLINMHGDAWQWVPNMPTQHDAVLAQYTATWQQIAATFRDEPRRLLFESINEPFFTGSSGDQQNAVLMNELNTTFHSVVRATGGGNADRLLVMPTLGDTPDQPKIDTLLATFSALDDPNLVASIHYYSFWPFSVNLAGYTTFNATTQQDLTDTFDLLHRAFVAKGIPVVVGEYGLLGWDSGPGTVEQGETLKYLEYLGYYARHRGLTTMLWDNGSRFNRRTLQWNDPSLYAQIRSSWTGRSGTASTDQLFVPKGKTQTDATITLNLNGTRLLRIDVGTRPLIRGVDYTVSGNTLTIAAATLSRLTASQEYGTNAVLSLRFTDGIPWTVNVITYDKPVLTSATGTTASLVIPTAFNGDKLATMEAVYADGTAAGPQSWTTYQQFNVAFTPDYTAGTITLPTAFFDGVTDNTTVTLTFHFWSGAILTYTLTRSGTAVTGTSA
;
A
#
# COMPACT_ATOMS: atom_id res chain seq x y z
N MET A 1 -43.35 28.93 36.04
CA MET A 1 -44.18 30.09 36.43
C MET A 1 -43.93 30.38 37.91
N PRO A 2 -43.94 31.62 38.38
CA PRO A 2 -44.30 32.89 37.71
C PRO A 2 -43.04 33.73 37.37
N SER A 3 -42.94 34.42 36.22
CA SER A 3 -43.61 35.68 35.83
C SER A 3 -43.26 36.84 36.78
N SER A 4 -43.01 38.08 36.38
CA SER A 4 -42.95 38.80 35.10
C SER A 4 -42.76 40.29 35.46
N THR A 5 -42.40 41.12 34.47
CA THR A 5 -42.75 42.57 34.34
C THR A 5 -42.17 43.56 35.39
N GLY A 6 -41.67 44.76 35.08
CA GLY A 6 -41.65 45.58 33.86
C GLY A 6 -41.83 47.06 34.26
N PHE A 7 -41.00 47.96 33.69
CA PHE A 7 -41.17 49.43 33.52
C PHE A 7 -41.33 50.32 34.79
N THR A 8 -40.81 51.55 34.92
CA THR A 8 -40.92 52.72 34.01
C THR A 8 -40.08 53.95 34.49
N ARG A 9 -39.63 54.79 33.53
CA ARG A 9 -39.46 56.29 33.49
C ARG A 9 -38.53 57.01 34.51
N ARG A 10 -37.46 57.68 34.06
CA ARG A 10 -37.29 59.02 33.39
C ARG A 10 -37.17 60.21 34.36
N GLN A 11 -35.98 60.84 34.39
CA GLN A 11 -35.68 62.29 34.47
C GLN A 11 -34.30 62.46 33.81
N VAL A 12 -34.16 62.95 32.57
CA VAL A 12 -34.07 64.35 32.10
C VAL A 12 -33.21 65.27 32.97
N MET A 13 -31.96 65.47 32.54
CA MET A 13 -31.26 66.76 32.65
C MET A 13 -30.34 66.95 31.43
N THR A 14 -30.73 67.94 30.61
CA THR A 14 -29.93 68.80 29.73
C THR A 14 -28.66 69.30 30.45
N THR A 15 -27.50 69.61 29.88
CA THR A 15 -27.07 70.13 28.56
C THR A 15 -25.54 70.26 28.64
N SER A 16 -24.81 70.00 27.56
CA SER A 16 -23.78 70.90 26.98
C SER A 16 -22.97 70.16 25.92
N ALA A 17 -23.12 70.60 24.68
CA ALA A 17 -22.43 70.09 23.52
C ALA A 17 -20.99 70.65 23.46
N ALA A 18 -20.01 69.77 23.32
CA ALA A 18 -18.70 70.09 22.76
C ALA A 18 -18.59 69.33 21.44
N LEU A 19 -18.71 70.04 20.30
CA LEU A 19 -18.39 69.52 18.98
C LEU A 19 -16.87 69.31 18.91
N ALA A 20 -16.41 68.08 19.09
CA ALA A 20 -15.12 67.64 18.56
C ALA A 20 -15.38 67.12 17.14
N ALA A 21 -14.93 67.88 16.14
CA ALA A 21 -14.95 67.44 14.75
C ALA A 21 -13.93 66.30 14.58
N THR A 22 -14.39 65.06 14.70
CA THR A 22 -13.66 63.90 14.19
C THR A 22 -13.71 63.95 12.67
N ALA A 23 -12.62 64.41 12.06
CA ALA A 23 -12.38 64.21 10.64
C ALA A 23 -12.33 62.68 10.40
N LEU A 24 -13.41 62.13 9.84
CA LEU A 24 -13.41 60.82 9.21
C LEU A 24 -12.47 60.90 8.01
N SER A 25 -11.20 60.60 8.22
CA SER A 25 -10.25 60.31 7.15
C SER A 25 -10.73 59.06 6.42
N ILE A 26 -11.47 59.24 5.34
CA ILE A 26 -11.75 58.19 4.36
C ILE A 26 -10.38 57.76 3.82
N PRO A 27 -9.97 56.48 3.96
CA PRO A 27 -8.71 56.04 3.39
C PRO A 27 -8.79 56.23 1.89
N THR A 28 -7.82 56.94 1.33
CA THR A 28 -7.66 57.00 -0.13
C THR A 28 -7.44 55.58 -0.65
N ALA A 29 -7.87 55.31 -1.89
CA ALA A 29 -7.79 53.98 -2.53
C ALA A 29 -6.39 53.34 -2.45
N ALA A 30 -5.33 54.14 -2.28
CA ALA A 30 -3.97 53.67 -2.05
C ALA A 30 -3.73 52.95 -0.71
N GLN A 31 -4.44 53.30 0.37
CA GLN A 31 -4.32 52.62 1.67
C GLN A 31 -5.20 51.37 1.78
N ALA A 32 -6.25 51.26 0.96
CA ALA A 32 -6.98 50.00 0.77
C ALA A 32 -6.17 48.99 -0.05
N ALA A 33 -5.41 49.45 -1.06
CA ALA A 33 -4.50 48.63 -1.85
C ALA A 33 -3.28 48.12 -1.06
N ALA A 34 -2.80 48.86 -0.06
CA ALA A 34 -1.68 48.44 0.79
C ALA A 34 -2.06 47.43 1.90
N ARG A 35 -3.36 47.18 2.11
CA ARG A 35 -3.87 46.13 3.03
C ARG A 35 -4.45 44.91 2.31
N SER A 36 -4.48 44.92 0.97
CA SER A 36 -4.84 43.75 0.15
C SER A 36 -3.63 42.98 -0.37
N THR A 37 -2.42 43.26 0.13
CA THR A 37 -1.17 42.56 -0.22
C THR A 37 -0.65 41.66 0.90
N ALA A 38 -1.47 41.34 1.90
CA ALA A 38 -1.36 40.03 2.53
C ALA A 38 -1.78 39.02 1.46
N SER A 39 -0.82 38.57 0.66
CA SER A 39 -0.91 37.30 -0.05
C SER A 39 -1.67 36.34 0.86
N ALA A 40 -2.80 35.81 0.41
CA ALA A 40 -3.37 34.64 1.05
C ALA A 40 -2.24 33.62 1.10
N ALA A 41 -1.65 33.41 2.28
CA ALA A 41 -0.48 32.57 2.42
C ALA A 41 -0.81 31.24 1.75
N SER A 42 -0.06 30.88 0.70
CA SER A 42 -0.24 29.59 0.05
C SER A 42 -0.21 28.50 1.13
N ALA A 43 -1.12 27.53 1.06
CA ALA A 43 -1.16 26.43 2.03
C ALA A 43 0.25 25.83 2.22
N SER A 44 0.64 25.58 3.47
CA SER A 44 1.96 25.04 3.77
C SER A 44 2.18 23.69 3.09
N ALA A 45 3.44 23.27 2.88
CA ALA A 45 3.71 21.96 2.29
C ALA A 45 3.07 20.82 3.11
N LEU A 46 3.08 20.94 4.44
CA LEU A 46 2.36 20.07 5.36
C LEU A 46 0.85 20.01 5.08
N ASP A 47 0.19 21.17 4.96
CA ASP A 47 -1.26 21.21 4.70
C ASP A 47 -1.60 20.61 3.33
N VAL A 48 -0.79 20.90 2.31
CA VAL A 48 -0.99 20.34 0.97
C VAL A 48 -0.87 18.82 1.01
N VAL A 49 0.18 18.28 1.62
CA VAL A 49 0.39 16.82 1.71
C VAL A 49 -0.63 16.15 2.61
N ALA A 50 -1.05 16.77 3.72
CA ALA A 50 -2.14 16.24 4.54
C ALA A 50 -3.47 16.17 3.74
N ASN A 51 -3.74 17.15 2.88
CA ASN A 51 -4.92 17.16 2.02
C ASN A 51 -4.87 16.15 0.85
N MET A 52 -3.69 15.59 0.55
CA MET A 52 -3.54 14.49 -0.42
C MET A 52 -4.07 13.16 0.11
N GLN A 53 -4.19 12.98 1.44
CA GLN A 53 -4.60 11.70 2.03
C GLN A 53 -6.09 11.41 1.81
N PRO A 54 -6.48 10.24 1.27
CA PRO A 54 -5.65 9.13 0.81
C PRO A 54 -5.30 9.21 -0.69
N GLY A 55 -4.16 8.63 -1.06
CA GLY A 55 -3.69 8.55 -2.45
C GLY A 55 -3.81 7.17 -3.10
N TRP A 56 -3.70 7.14 -4.42
CA TRP A 56 -3.73 5.94 -5.25
C TRP A 56 -2.71 6.06 -6.41
N ASN A 57 -1.99 4.98 -6.73
CA ASN A 57 -1.01 4.93 -7.82
C ASN A 57 -1.60 4.36 -9.10
N LEU A 58 -1.39 5.05 -10.23
CA LEU A 58 -1.71 4.59 -11.58
C LEU A 58 -0.68 3.61 -12.11
N GLY A 59 -0.50 2.51 -11.36
CA GLY A 59 0.49 1.49 -11.64
C GLY A 59 0.29 0.79 -12.99
N ASN A 60 1.34 0.20 -13.52
CA ASN A 60 1.48 -0.49 -14.80
C ASN A 60 0.73 0.17 -15.96
N SER A 61 0.84 1.49 -16.07
CA SER A 61 0.30 2.35 -17.12
C SER A 61 1.42 3.10 -17.83
N PHE A 62 1.73 4.35 -17.45
CA PHE A 62 2.70 5.19 -18.17
C PHE A 62 4.16 4.85 -17.85
N GLU A 63 4.41 4.06 -16.82
CA GLU A 63 5.69 3.43 -16.56
C GLU A 63 5.94 2.15 -17.35
N ALA A 64 4.92 1.60 -18.00
CA ALA A 64 5.04 0.35 -18.73
C ALA A 64 6.07 0.47 -19.87
N ILE A 65 6.92 -0.54 -20.02
CA ILE A 65 7.91 -0.58 -21.11
C ILE A 65 7.26 -1.08 -22.39
N GLY A 66 7.24 -0.23 -23.41
CA GLY A 66 6.65 -0.53 -24.70
C GLY A 66 6.20 0.73 -25.45
N ALA A 67 5.29 0.53 -26.40
CA ALA A 67 4.87 1.60 -27.32
C ALA A 67 4.00 2.68 -26.64
N ASP A 68 3.15 2.31 -25.69
CA ASP A 68 2.28 3.23 -24.96
C ASP A 68 1.86 2.65 -23.59
N GLU A 69 0.96 3.35 -22.88
CA GLU A 69 0.53 2.99 -21.53
C GLU A 69 -0.23 1.65 -21.40
N THR A 70 -0.45 0.95 -22.52
CA THR A 70 -1.14 -0.35 -22.56
C THR A 70 -0.19 -1.55 -22.63
N ALA A 71 1.12 -1.31 -22.72
CA ALA A 71 2.13 -2.35 -22.96
C ALA A 71 2.13 -3.48 -21.90
N TRP A 72 1.70 -3.18 -20.67
CA TRP A 72 1.57 -4.17 -19.58
C TRP A 72 0.12 -4.62 -19.31
N GLY A 73 -0.78 -4.48 -20.29
CA GLY A 73 -2.12 -5.08 -20.31
C GLY A 73 -3.26 -4.25 -19.68
N ASN A 74 -2.93 -3.13 -19.06
CA ASN A 74 -3.93 -2.16 -18.61
C ASN A 74 -4.58 -1.43 -19.81
N PRO A 75 -5.88 -1.08 -19.72
CA PRO A 75 -6.51 -0.26 -20.75
C PRO A 75 -5.98 1.18 -20.68
N ARG A 76 -6.06 1.92 -21.79
CA ARG A 76 -5.80 3.36 -21.81
C ARG A 76 -6.64 4.06 -20.74
N VAL A 77 -6.02 4.99 -20.04
CA VAL A 77 -6.64 5.77 -18.96
C VAL A 77 -7.80 6.61 -19.50
N THR A 78 -8.90 6.69 -18.75
CA THR A 78 -10.08 7.48 -19.10
C THR A 78 -10.43 8.46 -17.98
N GLN A 79 -11.13 9.56 -18.28
CA GLN A 79 -11.60 10.45 -17.21
C GLN A 79 -12.63 9.76 -16.29
N ALA A 80 -13.44 8.84 -16.81
CA ALA A 80 -14.41 8.09 -16.00
C ALA A 80 -13.76 7.30 -14.86
N PHE A 81 -12.53 6.82 -15.09
CA PHE A 81 -11.73 6.17 -14.06
C PHE A 81 -11.46 7.10 -12.86
N PHE A 82 -11.02 8.34 -13.10
CA PHE A 82 -10.77 9.32 -12.03
C PHE A 82 -12.04 9.70 -11.27
N ARG A 83 -13.14 9.98 -11.96
CA ARG A 83 -14.44 10.25 -11.32
C ARG A 83 -14.85 9.10 -10.39
N ARG A 84 -14.60 7.86 -10.81
CA ARG A 84 -14.90 6.70 -9.99
C ARG A 84 -14.02 6.63 -8.75
N LEU A 85 -12.70 6.81 -8.87
CA LEU A 85 -11.81 6.87 -7.70
C LEU A 85 -12.17 8.03 -6.76
N LYS A 86 -12.58 9.18 -7.30
CA LYS A 86 -13.00 10.33 -6.51
C LYS A 86 -14.24 9.98 -5.67
N ALA A 87 -15.20 9.28 -6.27
CA ALA A 87 -16.38 8.77 -5.57
C ALA A 87 -16.05 7.68 -4.52
N GLN A 88 -14.90 6.99 -4.65
CA GLN A 88 -14.37 6.10 -3.61
C GLN A 88 -13.70 6.87 -2.45
N GLY A 89 -13.43 8.17 -2.62
CA GLY A 89 -12.92 9.04 -1.56
C GLY A 89 -11.41 9.30 -1.61
N PHE A 90 -10.72 8.84 -2.65
CA PHE A 90 -9.33 9.24 -2.89
C PHE A 90 -9.22 10.74 -3.17
N ARG A 91 -8.10 11.33 -2.73
CA ARG A 91 -7.82 12.77 -2.85
C ARG A 91 -6.57 13.07 -3.67
N SER A 92 -5.67 12.12 -3.82
CA SER A 92 -4.50 12.26 -4.67
C SER A 92 -4.32 11.06 -5.61
N ILE A 93 -3.69 11.31 -6.77
CA ILE A 93 -3.29 10.30 -7.75
C ILE A 93 -1.78 10.46 -7.99
N ARG A 94 -1.02 9.39 -7.86
CA ARG A 94 0.36 9.32 -8.37
C ARG A 94 0.32 8.66 -9.74
N ILE A 95 0.99 9.27 -10.71
CA ILE A 95 1.08 8.80 -12.09
C ILE A 95 2.56 8.51 -12.35
N PRO A 96 3.00 7.27 -12.13
CA PRO A 96 4.31 6.78 -12.55
C PRO A 96 4.51 6.95 -14.06
N VAL A 97 5.63 7.52 -14.51
CA VAL A 97 5.92 7.68 -15.95
C VAL A 97 7.35 7.26 -16.25
N THR A 98 7.54 6.43 -17.28
CA THR A 98 8.87 6.11 -17.83
C THR A 98 9.09 6.96 -19.08
N TRP A 99 10.09 7.84 -19.05
CA TRP A 99 10.30 8.83 -20.12
C TRP A 99 11.32 8.41 -21.16
N GLY A 100 12.39 7.71 -20.76
CA GLY A 100 13.57 7.46 -21.60
C GLY A 100 13.31 6.70 -22.90
N GLN A 101 12.22 5.94 -23.00
CA GLN A 101 11.80 5.26 -24.24
C GLN A 101 11.00 6.18 -25.20
N HIS A 102 10.65 7.38 -24.75
CA HIS A 102 9.87 8.40 -25.45
C HIS A 102 10.69 9.69 -25.67
N GLU A 103 12.01 9.56 -25.77
CA GLU A 103 12.96 10.66 -25.97
C GLU A 103 13.70 10.53 -27.30
N GLY A 104 14.00 11.67 -27.93
CA GLY A 104 14.93 11.76 -29.05
C GLY A 104 16.39 11.61 -28.61
N SER A 105 17.31 11.70 -29.57
CA SER A 105 18.74 11.58 -29.27
C SER A 105 19.29 12.76 -28.46
N ALA A 106 20.43 12.52 -27.80
CA ALA A 106 21.29 13.58 -27.28
C ALA A 106 21.63 14.64 -28.36
N PRO A 107 21.88 15.90 -27.98
CA PRO A 107 21.89 16.42 -26.61
C PRO A 107 20.51 16.94 -26.15
N THR A 108 19.50 16.97 -27.02
CA THR A 108 18.22 17.62 -26.69
C THR A 108 17.25 16.71 -25.97
N TYR A 109 17.35 15.39 -26.16
CA TYR A 109 16.46 14.40 -25.55
C TYR A 109 14.98 14.78 -25.68
N THR A 110 14.61 15.27 -26.87
CA THR A 110 13.28 15.85 -27.10
C THR A 110 12.20 14.82 -26.82
N LEU A 111 11.30 15.10 -25.89
CA LEU A 111 10.18 14.22 -25.57
C LEU A 111 9.24 14.09 -26.76
N ASP A 112 8.76 12.87 -27.01
CA ASP A 112 7.72 12.62 -28.01
C ASP A 112 6.50 13.50 -27.68
N PRO A 113 6.13 14.45 -28.57
CA PRO A 113 5.03 15.37 -28.30
C PRO A 113 3.68 14.66 -28.15
N VAL A 114 3.49 13.49 -28.77
CA VAL A 114 2.24 12.72 -28.65
C VAL A 114 2.14 12.11 -27.26
N PHE A 115 3.22 11.51 -26.78
CA PHE A 115 3.28 10.92 -25.44
C PHE A 115 3.15 11.99 -24.34
N LEU A 116 3.88 13.10 -24.47
CA LEU A 116 3.81 14.22 -23.54
C LEU A 116 2.41 14.84 -23.48
N ALA A 117 1.76 15.04 -24.63
CA ALA A 117 0.38 15.52 -24.68
C ALA A 117 -0.60 14.52 -24.04
N ARG A 118 -0.35 13.22 -24.19
CA ARG A 118 -1.16 12.17 -23.56
C ARG A 118 -1.05 12.20 -22.03
N ILE A 119 0.16 12.33 -21.49
CA ILE A 119 0.37 12.46 -20.04
C ILE A 119 -0.32 13.74 -19.54
N LYS A 120 -0.12 14.86 -20.24
CA LYS A 120 -0.77 16.12 -19.88
C LYS A 120 -2.30 15.99 -19.84
N GLN A 121 -2.91 15.34 -20.83
CA GLN A 121 -4.36 15.08 -20.82
C GLN A 121 -4.81 14.32 -19.56
N VAL A 122 -4.07 13.30 -19.14
CA VAL A 122 -4.41 12.50 -17.96
C VAL A 122 -4.22 13.30 -16.66
N VAL A 123 -3.14 14.07 -16.56
CA VAL A 123 -2.92 15.01 -15.45
C VAL A 123 -4.06 16.01 -15.35
N ASP A 124 -4.45 16.63 -16.47
CA ASP A 124 -5.52 17.63 -16.54
C ASP A 124 -6.87 17.02 -16.12
N TRP A 125 -7.16 15.79 -16.53
CA TRP A 125 -8.37 15.08 -16.09
C TRP A 125 -8.41 14.84 -14.57
N ALA A 126 -7.30 14.38 -13.98
CA ALA A 126 -7.23 14.18 -12.54
C ALA A 126 -7.34 15.51 -11.78
N LEU A 127 -6.67 16.58 -12.23
CA LEU A 127 -6.77 17.91 -11.63
C LEU A 127 -8.19 18.49 -11.71
N ALA A 128 -8.86 18.31 -12.86
CA ALA A 128 -10.24 18.74 -13.10
C ALA A 128 -11.25 18.01 -12.20
N ASP A 129 -11.02 16.73 -11.91
CA ASP A 129 -11.83 15.95 -10.96
C ASP A 129 -11.47 16.22 -9.49
N GLY A 130 -10.62 17.23 -9.24
CA GLY A 130 -10.33 17.73 -7.90
C GLY A 130 -9.26 16.93 -7.14
N PHE A 131 -8.39 16.19 -7.84
CA PHE A 131 -7.26 15.50 -7.21
C PHE A 131 -6.06 16.43 -7.01
N TYR A 132 -5.21 16.07 -6.05
CA TYR A 132 -3.78 16.35 -6.14
C TYR A 132 -3.13 15.31 -7.05
N VAL A 133 -2.15 15.70 -7.84
CA VAL A 133 -1.49 14.81 -8.80
C VAL A 133 0.00 14.82 -8.55
N LEU A 134 0.62 13.65 -8.48
CA LEU A 134 2.08 13.49 -8.39
C LEU A 134 2.56 12.79 -9.66
N ILE A 135 3.49 13.40 -10.40
CA ILE A 135 4.17 12.78 -11.54
C ILE A 135 5.67 12.67 -11.26
N ASN A 136 6.35 11.71 -11.86
CA ASN A 136 7.77 11.46 -11.61
C ASN A 136 8.52 11.00 -12.86
N MET A 137 9.79 10.65 -12.69
CA MET A 137 10.50 9.68 -13.52
C MET A 137 10.49 8.32 -12.84
N HIS A 138 9.99 7.27 -13.51
CA HIS A 138 9.74 5.97 -12.90
C HIS A 138 10.69 4.88 -13.43
N GLY A 139 10.44 4.33 -14.62
CA GLY A 139 11.27 3.27 -15.17
C GLY A 139 12.69 3.70 -15.52
N ASP A 140 12.89 5.00 -15.71
CA ASP A 140 14.20 5.64 -15.90
C ASP A 140 15.20 5.26 -14.80
N ALA A 141 14.69 5.06 -13.58
CA ALA A 141 15.46 4.74 -12.38
C ALA A 141 16.11 3.37 -12.37
N TRP A 142 15.65 2.45 -13.22
CA TRP A 142 16.26 1.14 -13.40
C TRP A 142 16.77 0.90 -14.82
N GLN A 143 16.38 1.75 -15.79
CA GLN A 143 16.81 1.63 -17.18
C GLN A 143 18.18 2.26 -17.46
N TRP A 144 18.38 3.52 -17.10
CA TRP A 144 19.56 4.27 -17.51
C TRP A 144 20.20 5.10 -16.40
N VAL A 145 19.41 5.61 -15.44
CA VAL A 145 19.93 6.33 -14.28
C VAL A 145 20.94 5.52 -13.45
N PRO A 146 20.78 4.19 -13.27
CA PRO A 146 21.77 3.40 -12.51
C PRO A 146 23.19 3.45 -13.08
N ASN A 147 23.38 3.86 -14.34
CA ASN A 147 24.69 3.96 -14.97
C ASN A 147 25.46 5.23 -14.55
N MET A 148 24.87 6.14 -13.77
CA MET A 148 25.47 7.41 -13.35
C MET A 148 26.90 7.29 -12.78
N PRO A 149 27.28 6.26 -11.98
CA PRO A 149 28.66 6.14 -11.48
C PRO A 149 29.73 6.05 -12.58
N THR A 150 29.38 5.50 -13.75
CA THR A 150 30.33 5.26 -14.85
C THR A 150 30.07 6.14 -16.07
N GLN A 151 28.85 6.67 -16.20
CA GLN A 151 28.40 7.50 -17.32
C GLN A 151 27.79 8.81 -16.83
N HIS A 152 28.41 9.39 -15.80
CA HIS A 152 27.91 10.54 -15.04
C HIS A 152 27.32 11.66 -15.89
N ASP A 153 28.13 12.26 -16.77
CA ASP A 153 27.73 13.45 -17.53
C ASP A 153 26.60 13.15 -18.52
N ALA A 154 26.59 11.96 -19.11
CA ALA A 154 25.54 11.55 -20.06
C ALA A 154 24.20 11.36 -19.34
N VAL A 155 24.21 10.66 -18.19
CA VAL A 155 23.03 10.46 -17.35
C VAL A 155 22.51 11.81 -16.83
N LEU A 156 23.38 12.66 -16.30
CA LEU A 156 22.98 13.96 -15.78
C LEU A 156 22.44 14.89 -16.88
N ALA A 157 23.01 14.86 -18.08
CA ALA A 157 22.52 15.61 -19.23
C ALA A 157 21.11 15.18 -19.65
N GLN A 158 20.87 13.87 -19.76
CA GLN A 158 19.54 13.32 -20.08
C GLN A 158 18.53 13.69 -18.98
N TYR A 159 18.85 13.42 -17.72
CA TYR A 159 18.01 13.75 -16.56
C TYR A 159 17.62 15.23 -16.54
N THR A 160 18.60 16.12 -16.75
CA THR A 160 18.40 17.57 -16.79
C THR A 160 17.50 17.98 -17.95
N ALA A 161 17.78 17.51 -19.17
CA ALA A 161 17.02 17.88 -20.37
C ALA A 161 15.56 17.41 -20.29
N THR A 162 15.31 16.22 -19.75
CA THR A 162 13.96 15.69 -19.59
C THR A 162 13.19 16.49 -18.53
N TRP A 163 13.77 16.75 -17.35
CA TRP A 163 13.11 17.57 -16.33
C TRP A 163 12.84 19.00 -16.77
N GLN A 164 13.71 19.60 -17.59
CA GLN A 164 13.47 20.93 -18.18
C GLN A 164 12.19 20.94 -19.03
N GLN A 165 12.00 19.92 -19.86
CA GLN A 165 10.82 19.79 -20.73
C GLN A 165 9.54 19.49 -19.94
N ILE A 166 9.61 18.63 -18.92
CA ILE A 166 8.48 18.34 -18.02
C ILE A 166 8.09 19.63 -17.27
N ALA A 167 9.06 20.28 -16.62
CA ALA A 167 8.82 21.50 -15.84
C ALA A 167 8.24 22.62 -16.71
N ALA A 168 8.74 22.81 -17.93
CA ALA A 168 8.21 23.80 -18.87
C ALA A 168 6.76 23.49 -19.29
N THR A 169 6.45 22.22 -19.57
CA THR A 169 5.12 21.78 -20.03
C THR A 169 4.04 21.98 -18.98
N PHE A 170 4.39 21.69 -17.72
CA PHE A 170 3.46 21.73 -16.59
C PHE A 170 3.58 23.02 -15.76
N ARG A 171 4.33 24.02 -16.26
CA ARG A 171 4.66 25.26 -15.53
C ARG A 171 3.45 25.97 -14.95
N ASP A 172 2.37 26.05 -15.71
CA ASP A 172 1.18 26.82 -15.36
C ASP A 172 0.06 25.95 -14.75
N GLU A 173 0.31 24.64 -14.53
CA GLU A 173 -0.62 23.79 -13.79
C GLU A 173 -0.71 24.22 -12.32
N PRO A 174 -1.89 24.08 -11.68
CA PRO A 174 -2.08 24.47 -10.29
C PRO A 174 -1.08 23.75 -9.37
N ARG A 175 -0.80 24.36 -8.22
CA ARG A 175 0.05 23.80 -7.14
C ARG A 175 -0.43 22.44 -6.59
N ARG A 176 -1.63 21.99 -7.00
CA ARG A 176 -2.12 20.62 -6.77
C ARG A 176 -1.39 19.55 -7.59
N LEU A 177 -0.65 19.95 -8.64
CA LEU A 177 0.31 19.07 -9.32
C LEU A 177 1.67 19.19 -8.62
N LEU A 178 2.25 18.06 -8.23
CA LEU A 178 3.54 17.89 -7.59
C LEU A 178 4.46 17.10 -8.52
N PHE A 179 5.77 17.31 -8.36
CA PHE A 179 6.79 16.55 -9.09
C PHE A 179 7.63 15.75 -8.10
N GLU A 180 7.83 14.45 -8.37
CA GLU A 180 8.79 13.59 -7.66
C GLU A 180 10.02 13.37 -8.52
N SER A 181 11.21 13.59 -7.96
CA SER A 181 12.47 13.64 -8.71
C SER A 181 12.77 12.35 -9.48
N ILE A 182 12.56 11.19 -8.86
CA ILE A 182 12.79 9.86 -9.42
C ILE A 182 12.18 8.79 -8.50
N ASN A 183 11.80 7.63 -9.04
CA ASN A 183 11.31 6.47 -8.29
C ASN A 183 12.44 5.51 -7.93
N GLU A 184 12.49 4.97 -6.72
CA GLU A 184 13.37 3.89 -6.27
C GLU A 184 14.81 3.94 -6.83
N PRO A 185 15.51 5.08 -6.72
CA PRO A 185 16.81 5.25 -7.36
C PRO A 185 17.86 4.31 -6.77
N PHE A 186 18.64 3.65 -7.63
CA PHE A 186 19.84 2.91 -7.26
C PHE A 186 20.95 3.13 -8.30
N PHE A 187 22.18 2.77 -7.96
CA PHE A 187 23.34 3.02 -8.81
C PHE A 187 24.20 1.75 -8.98
N THR A 188 24.28 1.28 -10.21
CA THR A 188 25.06 0.08 -10.57
C THR A 188 26.53 0.44 -10.70
N GLY A 189 27.40 -0.40 -10.12
CA GLY A 189 28.85 -0.19 -10.18
C GLY A 189 29.36 0.93 -9.26
N SER A 190 28.55 1.38 -8.30
CA SER A 190 28.99 2.30 -7.26
C SER A 190 30.08 1.67 -6.38
N SER A 191 31.00 2.50 -5.87
CA SER A 191 32.02 2.13 -4.88
C SER A 191 31.47 1.97 -3.46
N GLY A 192 30.18 2.23 -3.24
CA GLY A 192 29.49 1.99 -1.97
C GLY A 192 28.63 3.16 -1.51
N ASP A 193 28.12 3.06 -0.28
CA ASP A 193 27.09 3.96 0.27
C ASP A 193 27.45 5.44 0.19
N GLN A 194 28.72 5.79 0.39
CA GLN A 194 29.16 7.18 0.31
C GLN A 194 28.98 7.76 -1.11
N GLN A 195 29.34 7.01 -2.15
CA GLN A 195 29.14 7.48 -3.53
C GLN A 195 27.65 7.49 -3.87
N ASN A 196 26.88 6.50 -3.43
CA ASN A 196 25.43 6.49 -3.61
C ASN A 196 24.76 7.73 -2.99
N ALA A 197 25.18 8.14 -1.80
CA ALA A 197 24.66 9.34 -1.14
C ALA A 197 24.98 10.63 -1.94
N VAL A 198 26.19 10.74 -2.48
CA VAL A 198 26.60 11.88 -3.33
C VAL A 198 25.74 11.95 -4.61
N LEU A 199 25.61 10.83 -5.33
CA LEU A 199 24.84 10.76 -6.56
C LEU A 199 23.34 11.02 -6.33
N MET A 200 22.79 10.51 -5.24
CA MET A 200 21.39 10.77 -4.85
C MET A 200 21.16 12.26 -4.57
N ASN A 201 22.08 12.89 -3.82
CA ASN A 201 22.02 14.33 -3.57
C ASN A 201 22.13 15.12 -4.88
N GLU A 202 22.99 14.72 -5.81
CA GLU A 202 23.15 15.39 -7.11
C GLU A 202 21.89 15.32 -7.98
N LEU A 203 21.22 14.16 -8.06
CA LEU A 203 19.94 14.05 -8.76
C LEU A 203 18.88 14.98 -8.16
N ASN A 204 18.70 14.94 -6.83
CA ASN A 204 17.70 15.76 -6.14
C ASN A 204 17.97 17.27 -6.27
N THR A 205 19.23 17.71 -6.13
CA THR A 205 19.61 19.13 -6.26
C THR A 205 19.51 19.63 -7.69
N THR A 206 19.86 18.80 -8.68
CA THR A 206 19.69 19.11 -10.11
C THR A 206 18.21 19.27 -10.45
N PHE A 207 17.38 18.32 -10.03
CA PHE A 207 15.92 18.38 -10.21
C PHE A 207 15.33 19.65 -9.61
N HIS A 208 15.67 19.96 -8.35
CA HIS A 208 15.24 21.20 -7.69
C HIS A 208 15.58 22.44 -8.51
N SER A 209 16.85 22.57 -8.88
CA SER A 209 17.37 23.72 -9.61
C SER A 209 16.68 23.89 -10.97
N VAL A 210 16.52 22.80 -11.72
CA VAL A 210 15.85 22.78 -13.02
C VAL A 210 14.40 23.23 -12.89
N VAL A 211 13.65 22.66 -11.96
CA VAL A 211 12.23 23.00 -11.80
C VAL A 211 12.08 24.46 -11.36
N ARG A 212 12.83 24.91 -10.35
CA ARG A 212 12.74 26.30 -9.86
C ARG A 212 13.13 27.33 -10.92
N ALA A 213 14.12 27.02 -11.77
CA ALA A 213 14.55 27.91 -12.84
C ALA A 213 13.46 28.23 -13.88
N THR A 214 12.44 27.38 -14.03
CA THR A 214 11.34 27.64 -14.98
C THR A 214 10.32 28.69 -14.48
N GLY A 215 10.34 29.04 -13.20
CA GLY A 215 9.45 30.04 -12.59
C GLY A 215 7.96 29.72 -12.76
N GLY A 216 7.10 30.75 -12.75
CA GLY A 216 5.65 30.56 -12.84
C GLY A 216 5.11 29.72 -11.67
N GLY A 217 4.19 28.78 -11.95
CA GLY A 217 3.67 27.86 -10.93
C GLY A 217 4.71 26.89 -10.37
N ASN A 218 5.90 26.79 -10.97
CA ASN A 218 6.99 25.95 -10.46
C ASN A 218 7.84 26.65 -9.39
N ALA A 219 7.70 27.97 -9.20
CA ALA A 219 8.44 28.72 -8.19
C ALA A 219 8.09 28.26 -6.76
N ASP A 220 6.87 27.80 -6.54
CA ASP A 220 6.35 27.33 -5.24
C ASP A 220 5.67 25.95 -5.31
N ARG A 221 5.81 25.23 -6.43
CA ARG A 221 5.36 23.84 -6.58
C ARG A 221 6.06 22.96 -5.55
N LEU A 222 5.30 22.07 -4.92
CA LEU A 222 5.89 21.07 -4.03
C LEU A 222 6.74 20.08 -4.84
N LEU A 223 7.97 19.88 -4.36
CA LEU A 223 8.93 18.94 -4.94
C LEU A 223 9.11 17.78 -3.97
N VAL A 224 8.75 16.60 -4.44
CA VAL A 224 8.87 15.33 -3.74
C VAL A 224 10.23 14.73 -4.08
N MET A 225 10.97 14.30 -3.07
CA MET A 225 12.30 13.72 -3.25
C MET A 225 12.41 12.45 -2.42
N PRO A 226 12.84 11.33 -3.01
CA PRO A 226 12.92 10.06 -2.33
C PRO A 226 14.21 9.96 -1.51
N THR A 227 14.21 9.04 -0.54
CA THR A 227 15.46 8.44 -0.08
C THR A 227 16.02 7.52 -1.18
N LEU A 228 17.29 7.13 -1.08
CA LEU A 228 17.85 6.15 -2.03
C LEU A 228 17.05 4.83 -1.97
N GLY A 229 16.58 4.37 -3.13
CA GLY A 229 15.70 3.20 -3.27
C GLY A 229 14.34 3.34 -2.57
N ASP A 230 13.89 4.57 -2.28
CA ASP A 230 12.70 4.86 -1.45
C ASP A 230 12.68 4.09 -0.12
N THR A 231 13.86 3.73 0.37
CA THR A 231 14.01 2.90 1.57
C THR A 231 13.98 3.77 2.82
N PRO A 232 13.18 3.40 3.84
CA PRO A 232 13.06 4.18 5.06
C PRO A 232 14.13 3.77 6.11
N ASP A 233 15.41 3.81 5.74
CA ASP A 233 16.54 3.55 6.65
C ASP A 233 17.27 4.84 7.05
N GLN A 234 17.82 4.85 8.27
CA GLN A 234 18.38 6.05 8.89
C GLN A 234 19.47 6.74 8.05
N PRO A 235 20.49 6.04 7.49
CA PRO A 235 21.53 6.70 6.70
C PRO A 235 21.00 7.40 5.44
N LYS A 236 20.03 6.80 4.75
CA LYS A 236 19.42 7.39 3.54
C LYS A 236 18.49 8.55 3.90
N ILE A 237 17.78 8.46 5.03
CA ILE A 237 17.00 9.57 5.59
C ILE A 237 17.91 10.75 5.96
N ASP A 238 19.05 10.50 6.59
CA ASP A 238 20.01 11.54 6.97
C ASP A 238 20.58 12.25 5.72
N THR A 239 20.86 11.49 4.66
CA THR A 239 21.27 12.03 3.36
C THR A 239 20.20 12.98 2.80
N LEU A 240 18.94 12.57 2.78
CA LEU A 240 17.84 13.40 2.27
C LEU A 240 17.64 14.66 3.12
N LEU A 241 17.73 14.55 4.45
CA LEU A 241 17.65 15.70 5.36
C LEU A 241 18.80 16.70 5.14
N ALA A 242 20.01 16.22 4.87
CA ALA A 242 21.13 17.08 4.52
C ALA A 242 20.88 17.82 3.20
N THR A 243 20.35 17.12 2.18
CA THR A 243 19.91 17.75 0.93
C THR A 243 18.86 18.84 1.18
N PHE A 244 17.82 18.56 1.96
CA PHE A 244 16.76 19.54 2.25
C PHE A 244 17.29 20.77 2.99
N SER A 245 18.19 20.54 3.96
CA SER A 245 18.82 21.63 4.72
C SER A 245 19.69 22.51 3.83
N ALA A 246 20.37 21.94 2.83
CA ALA A 246 21.20 22.68 1.89
C ALA A 246 20.37 23.47 0.86
N LEU A 247 19.22 22.94 0.46
CA LEU A 247 18.30 23.58 -0.49
C LEU A 247 17.50 24.74 0.14
N ASP A 248 17.24 24.69 1.44
CA ASP A 248 16.49 25.71 2.21
C ASP A 248 15.17 26.13 1.53
N ASP A 249 14.41 25.14 1.04
CA ASP A 249 13.15 25.35 0.34
C ASP A 249 11.96 24.85 1.18
N PRO A 250 10.97 25.70 1.49
CA PRO A 250 9.84 25.32 2.33
C PRO A 250 8.81 24.40 1.64
N ASN A 251 8.99 24.10 0.34
CA ASN A 251 8.08 23.30 -0.47
C ASN A 251 8.65 21.92 -0.82
N LEU A 252 9.52 21.37 0.02
CA LEU A 252 10.06 20.02 -0.13
C LEU A 252 9.23 18.99 0.62
N VAL A 253 9.12 17.79 0.05
CA VAL A 253 8.38 16.65 0.58
C VAL A 253 9.28 15.41 0.52
N ALA A 254 9.39 14.66 1.61
CA ALA A 254 10.12 13.40 1.61
C ALA A 254 9.23 12.26 1.07
N SER A 255 9.80 11.40 0.20
CA SER A 255 9.17 10.19 -0.33
C SER A 255 9.88 8.94 0.18
N ILE A 256 9.11 7.91 0.52
CA ILE A 256 9.57 6.54 0.77
C ILE A 256 8.49 5.56 0.31
N HIS A 257 8.84 4.28 0.15
CA HIS A 257 7.92 3.19 -0.12
C HIS A 257 7.90 2.20 1.04
N TYR A 258 6.75 1.54 1.25
CA TYR A 258 6.62 0.56 2.33
C TYR A 258 5.71 -0.63 1.95
N TYR A 259 6.33 -1.79 1.76
CA TYR A 259 5.66 -3.04 1.38
C TYR A 259 5.59 -4.07 2.51
N SER A 260 5.71 -3.61 3.78
CA SER A 260 5.79 -4.42 5.00
C SER A 260 7.11 -5.17 5.19
N PHE A 261 7.33 -5.68 6.40
CA PHE A 261 8.37 -6.66 6.73
C PHE A 261 8.46 -7.78 5.69
N TRP A 262 9.62 -7.89 5.03
CA TRP A 262 9.79 -8.68 3.81
C TRP A 262 9.28 -10.14 3.92
N PRO A 263 9.68 -10.96 4.91
CA PRO A 263 9.22 -12.34 5.02
C PRO A 263 7.69 -12.48 5.11
N PHE A 264 7.01 -11.58 5.82
CA PHE A 264 5.55 -11.57 5.86
C PHE A 264 4.96 -11.15 4.52
N SER A 265 5.51 -10.08 3.94
CA SER A 265 4.96 -9.48 2.71
C SER A 265 4.91 -10.44 1.52
N VAL A 266 5.81 -11.43 1.48
CA VAL A 266 5.90 -12.44 0.41
C VAL A 266 5.53 -13.86 0.88
N ASN A 267 5.11 -14.03 2.14
CA ASN A 267 4.86 -15.33 2.78
C ASN A 267 6.05 -16.31 2.58
N LEU A 268 7.13 -16.02 3.32
CA LEU A 268 8.39 -16.75 3.33
C LEU A 268 8.89 -16.92 4.78
N ALA A 269 9.78 -17.88 5.01
CA ALA A 269 10.41 -18.11 6.32
C ALA A 269 9.43 -18.35 7.48
N GLY A 270 8.24 -18.90 7.16
CA GLY A 270 7.20 -19.21 8.14
C GLY A 270 6.41 -17.99 8.64
N TYR A 271 6.62 -16.80 8.06
CA TYR A 271 5.87 -15.59 8.40
C TYR A 271 4.52 -15.54 7.68
N THR A 272 3.63 -16.48 8.03
CA THR A 272 2.28 -16.58 7.46
C THR A 272 1.29 -15.59 8.08
N THR A 273 1.61 -14.99 9.22
CA THR A 273 0.69 -14.14 10.01
C THR A 273 1.24 -12.74 10.27
N PHE A 274 0.33 -11.78 10.43
CA PHE A 274 0.61 -10.41 10.86
C PHE A 274 0.95 -10.37 12.37
N ASN A 275 2.09 -10.97 12.71
CA ASN A 275 2.55 -11.18 14.08
C ASN A 275 3.23 -9.93 14.68
N ALA A 276 3.76 -10.08 15.90
CA ALA A 276 4.42 -8.98 16.61
C ALA A 276 5.66 -8.43 15.89
N THR A 277 6.46 -9.28 15.23
CA THR A 277 7.64 -8.85 14.46
C THR A 277 7.24 -7.97 13.29
N THR A 278 6.23 -8.40 12.52
CA THR A 278 5.70 -7.62 11.39
C THR A 278 5.09 -6.29 11.85
N GLN A 279 4.38 -6.29 12.98
CA GLN A 279 3.84 -5.06 13.59
C GLN A 279 4.95 -4.11 14.03
N GLN A 280 6.01 -4.64 14.65
CA GLN A 280 7.12 -3.87 15.16
C GLN A 280 7.90 -3.18 14.04
N ASP A 281 8.18 -3.89 12.94
CA ASP A 281 8.79 -3.33 11.73
C ASP A 281 8.02 -2.11 11.24
N LEU A 282 6.69 -2.22 11.10
CA LEU A 282 5.83 -1.09 10.71
C LEU A 282 5.93 0.08 11.67
N THR A 283 5.83 -0.19 12.98
CA THR A 283 5.87 0.89 13.97
C THR A 283 7.21 1.59 14.02
N ASP A 284 8.31 0.84 13.94
CA ASP A 284 9.66 1.39 13.97
C ASP A 284 9.94 2.25 12.75
N THR A 285 9.55 1.78 11.56
CA THR A 285 9.66 2.54 10.32
C THR A 285 8.86 3.84 10.39
N PHE A 286 7.59 3.79 10.78
CA PHE A 286 6.75 5.00 10.76
C PHE A 286 7.10 5.98 11.89
N ASP A 287 7.58 5.48 13.03
CA ASP A 287 8.13 6.33 14.09
C ASP A 287 9.41 7.03 13.64
N LEU A 288 10.29 6.32 12.92
CA LEU A 288 11.49 6.89 12.32
C LEU A 288 11.13 8.03 11.37
N LEU A 289 10.22 7.81 10.43
CA LEU A 289 9.76 8.83 9.47
C LEU A 289 9.15 10.05 10.17
N HIS A 290 8.32 9.82 11.21
CA HIS A 290 7.74 10.90 11.98
C HIS A 290 8.79 11.75 12.69
N ARG A 291 9.72 11.12 13.41
CA ARG A 291 10.79 11.83 14.14
C ARG A 291 11.74 12.56 13.20
N ALA A 292 12.08 11.95 12.07
CA ALA A 292 13.03 12.48 11.12
C ALA A 292 12.47 13.70 10.37
N PHE A 293 11.21 13.64 9.95
CA PHE A 293 10.59 14.60 9.02
C PHE A 293 9.37 15.32 9.62
N VAL A 294 8.28 14.60 9.90
CA VAL A 294 6.98 15.22 10.23
C VAL A 294 7.05 16.09 11.48
N ALA A 295 7.72 15.61 12.53
CA ALA A 295 7.93 16.36 13.77
C ALA A 295 8.79 17.63 13.59
N LYS A 296 9.54 17.73 12.48
CA LYS A 296 10.36 18.89 12.11
C LYS A 296 9.70 19.78 11.05
N GLY A 297 8.44 19.54 10.72
CA GLY A 297 7.70 20.35 9.75
C GLY A 297 7.86 19.91 8.30
N ILE A 298 8.55 18.78 8.02
CA ILE A 298 8.75 18.27 6.67
C ILE A 298 7.67 17.21 6.39
N PRO A 299 6.78 17.41 5.40
CA PRO A 299 5.78 16.42 5.06
C PRO A 299 6.39 15.16 4.47
N VAL A 300 5.74 14.02 4.72
CA VAL A 300 6.13 12.71 4.17
C VAL A 300 4.98 12.12 3.36
N VAL A 301 5.31 11.65 2.16
CA VAL A 301 4.45 10.78 1.35
C VAL A 301 5.06 9.39 1.35
N VAL A 302 4.29 8.40 1.80
CA VAL A 302 4.53 6.99 1.50
C VAL A 302 4.01 6.77 0.08
N GLY A 303 4.91 6.98 -0.89
CA GLY A 303 4.64 7.07 -2.33
C GLY A 303 4.03 5.80 -2.89
N GLU A 304 4.36 4.67 -2.29
CA GLU A 304 3.77 3.37 -2.56
C GLU A 304 3.65 2.57 -1.27
N TYR A 305 2.52 1.88 -1.11
CA TYR A 305 2.37 0.84 -0.10
C TYR A 305 1.53 -0.32 -0.61
N GLY A 306 1.80 -1.50 -0.04
CA GLY A 306 1.11 -2.74 -0.35
C GLY A 306 1.75 -3.91 0.41
N LEU A 307 1.67 -5.10 -0.18
CA LEU A 307 2.49 -6.25 0.22
C LEU A 307 3.24 -6.73 -1.02
N LEU A 308 4.55 -6.94 -0.92
CA LEU A 308 5.39 -7.29 -2.07
C LEU A 308 4.93 -8.57 -2.78
N GLY A 309 4.40 -9.55 -2.03
CA GLY A 309 3.87 -10.80 -2.57
C GLY A 309 2.63 -10.66 -3.44
N TRP A 310 2.03 -9.46 -3.52
CA TRP A 310 0.94 -9.16 -4.43
C TRP A 310 1.34 -9.25 -5.91
N ASP A 311 2.62 -9.04 -6.22
CA ASP A 311 3.15 -9.22 -7.58
C ASP A 311 3.34 -10.70 -7.94
N SER A 312 3.46 -11.58 -6.94
CA SER A 312 3.52 -13.03 -7.14
C SER A 312 2.14 -13.66 -7.39
N GLY A 313 1.05 -12.92 -7.14
CA GLY A 313 -0.31 -13.37 -7.42
C GLY A 313 -1.28 -13.20 -6.23
N PRO A 314 -2.57 -13.51 -6.44
CA PRO A 314 -3.57 -13.45 -5.39
C PRO A 314 -3.31 -14.51 -4.30
N GLY A 315 -3.69 -14.21 -3.06
CA GLY A 315 -3.64 -15.16 -1.96
C GLY A 315 -2.26 -15.49 -1.41
N THR A 316 -1.19 -14.80 -1.85
CA THR A 316 0.17 -14.99 -1.30
C THR A 316 0.19 -14.82 0.22
N VAL A 317 -0.44 -13.76 0.72
CA VAL A 317 -0.71 -13.57 2.15
C VAL A 317 -2.19 -13.83 2.40
N GLU A 318 -2.51 -14.53 3.49
CA GLU A 318 -3.87 -14.88 3.88
C GLU A 318 -4.75 -13.62 4.05
N GLN A 319 -6.05 -13.75 3.77
CA GLN A 319 -6.98 -12.61 3.70
C GLN A 319 -7.12 -11.89 5.04
N GLY A 320 -7.45 -12.60 6.12
CA GLY A 320 -7.51 -12.03 7.46
C GLY A 320 -6.19 -11.36 7.87
N GLU A 321 -5.06 -11.98 7.56
CA GLU A 321 -3.73 -11.39 7.83
C GLU A 321 -3.48 -10.10 7.04
N THR A 322 -3.87 -10.07 5.76
CA THR A 322 -3.82 -8.88 4.90
C THR A 322 -4.72 -7.76 5.43
N LEU A 323 -5.95 -8.08 5.86
CA LEU A 323 -6.88 -7.09 6.40
C LEU A 323 -6.39 -6.51 7.74
N LYS A 324 -5.79 -7.34 8.61
CA LYS A 324 -5.13 -6.87 9.84
C LYS A 324 -3.98 -5.90 9.55
N TYR A 325 -3.12 -6.23 8.59
CA TYR A 325 -2.04 -5.35 8.15
C TYR A 325 -2.57 -3.99 7.65
N LEU A 326 -3.58 -3.98 6.78
CA LEU A 326 -4.14 -2.74 6.21
C LEU A 326 -4.90 -1.89 7.25
N GLU A 327 -5.52 -2.53 8.25
CA GLU A 327 -6.09 -1.84 9.42
C GLU A 327 -5.00 -1.11 10.19
N TYR A 328 -3.93 -1.84 10.55
CA TYR A 328 -2.86 -1.34 11.40
C TYR A 328 -2.01 -0.28 10.71
N LEU A 329 -1.67 -0.48 9.43
CA LEU A 329 -0.93 0.48 8.61
C LEU A 329 -1.67 1.82 8.53
N GLY A 330 -2.95 1.80 8.17
CA GLY A 330 -3.74 3.02 8.05
C GLY A 330 -3.92 3.73 9.39
N TYR A 331 -4.16 2.97 10.47
CA TYR A 331 -4.18 3.52 11.82
C TYR A 331 -2.87 4.24 12.15
N TYR A 332 -1.73 3.57 11.98
CA TYR A 332 -0.44 4.09 12.43
C TYR A 332 0.05 5.24 11.57
N ALA A 333 -0.12 5.16 10.24
CA ALA A 333 0.20 6.25 9.31
C ALA A 333 -0.51 7.56 9.69
N ARG A 334 -1.81 7.52 10.00
CA ARG A 334 -2.56 8.69 10.45
C ARG A 334 -2.01 9.28 11.75
N HIS A 335 -1.65 8.43 12.71
CA HIS A 335 -1.09 8.86 14.00
C HIS A 335 0.34 9.40 13.89
N ARG A 336 0.99 9.23 12.75
CA ARG A 336 2.32 9.75 12.43
C ARG A 336 2.32 10.87 11.41
N GLY A 337 1.15 11.26 10.90
CA GLY A 337 1.00 12.33 9.92
C GLY A 337 1.59 11.98 8.56
N LEU A 338 1.55 10.69 8.20
CA LEU A 338 2.06 10.19 6.92
C LEU A 338 0.90 10.11 5.91
N THR A 339 1.09 10.71 4.75
CA THR A 339 0.18 10.53 3.60
C THR A 339 0.58 9.26 2.86
N THR A 340 -0.38 8.41 2.51
CA THR A 340 -0.13 7.09 1.92
C THR A 340 -0.80 6.96 0.56
N MET A 341 -0.09 6.42 -0.42
CA MET A 341 -0.62 6.19 -1.76
C MET A 341 -0.59 4.69 -2.11
N LEU A 342 -1.77 4.08 -2.28
CA LEU A 342 -1.90 2.65 -2.53
C LEU A 342 -1.26 2.28 -3.87
N TRP A 343 -0.37 1.27 -3.89
CA TRP A 343 0.10 0.69 -5.14
C TRP A 343 -1.01 -0.18 -5.78
N ASP A 344 -1.37 0.12 -7.03
CA ASP A 344 -2.36 -0.65 -7.78
C ASP A 344 -1.95 -0.75 -9.25
N ASN A 345 -1.27 -1.85 -9.58
CA ASN A 345 -0.87 -2.24 -10.93
C ASN A 345 -2.04 -2.66 -11.85
N GLY A 346 -3.30 -2.50 -11.42
CA GLY A 346 -4.51 -2.93 -12.12
C GLY A 346 -5.13 -4.22 -11.55
N SER A 347 -4.45 -4.87 -10.61
CA SER A 347 -4.93 -6.08 -9.94
C SER A 347 -5.94 -5.82 -8.81
N ARG A 348 -6.02 -4.60 -8.27
CA ARG A 348 -6.94 -4.29 -7.16
C ARG A 348 -8.22 -3.66 -7.66
N PHE A 349 -8.10 -2.59 -8.44
CA PHE A 349 -9.23 -1.94 -9.07
C PHE A 349 -9.33 -2.29 -10.55
N ASN A 350 -10.38 -3.01 -10.94
CA ASN A 350 -10.63 -3.35 -12.33
C ASN A 350 -10.98 -2.10 -13.14
N ARG A 351 -10.05 -1.69 -14.00
CA ARG A 351 -10.16 -0.45 -14.78
C ARG A 351 -11.13 -0.52 -15.96
N ARG A 352 -11.60 -1.72 -16.31
CA ARG A 352 -12.60 -1.94 -17.37
C ARG A 352 -14.03 -1.88 -16.81
N THR A 353 -14.26 -2.56 -15.68
CA THR A 353 -15.58 -2.59 -15.01
C THR A 353 -15.78 -1.47 -13.99
N LEU A 354 -14.70 -0.79 -13.59
CA LEU A 354 -14.68 0.27 -12.60
C LEU A 354 -15.16 -0.20 -11.20
N GLN A 355 -14.71 -1.40 -10.83
CA GLN A 355 -15.04 -2.09 -9.58
C GLN A 355 -13.79 -2.66 -8.91
N TRP A 356 -13.81 -2.75 -7.58
CA TRP A 356 -12.78 -3.45 -6.83
C TRP A 356 -12.89 -4.96 -7.05
N ASN A 357 -11.75 -5.61 -7.34
CA ASN A 357 -11.68 -7.07 -7.41
C ASN A 357 -11.89 -7.70 -6.02
N ASP A 358 -11.44 -7.01 -4.96
CA ASP A 358 -11.73 -7.35 -3.58
C ASP A 358 -12.35 -6.15 -2.83
N PRO A 359 -13.69 -6.11 -2.72
CA PRO A 359 -14.38 -5.07 -1.97
C PRO A 359 -14.05 -5.04 -0.48
N SER A 360 -13.65 -6.17 0.12
CA SER A 360 -13.34 -6.26 1.55
C SER A 360 -12.01 -5.59 1.87
N LEU A 361 -10.99 -5.81 1.03
CA LEU A 361 -9.70 -5.14 1.09
C LEU A 361 -9.88 -3.62 1.01
N TYR A 362 -10.66 -3.15 0.04
CA TYR A 362 -10.93 -1.72 -0.09
C TYR A 362 -11.73 -1.16 1.09
N ALA A 363 -12.76 -1.87 1.57
CA ALA A 363 -13.52 -1.44 2.73
C ALA A 363 -12.62 -1.28 3.96
N GLN A 364 -11.65 -2.18 4.16
CA GLN A 364 -10.69 -2.12 5.24
C GLN A 364 -9.77 -0.90 5.12
N ILE A 365 -9.17 -0.68 3.94
CA ILE A 365 -8.36 0.51 3.64
C ILE A 365 -9.16 1.79 3.90
N ARG A 366 -10.38 1.87 3.37
CA ARG A 366 -11.24 3.04 3.54
C ARG A 366 -11.56 3.32 5.00
N SER A 367 -11.86 2.27 5.77
CA SER A 367 -12.15 2.41 7.21
C SER A 367 -10.94 2.96 7.97
N SER A 368 -9.72 2.51 7.60
CA SER A 368 -8.47 2.92 8.22
C SER A 368 -8.01 4.32 7.80
N TRP A 369 -8.80 5.07 7.02
CA TRP A 369 -8.59 6.51 6.83
C TRP A 369 -9.21 7.39 7.93
N THR A 370 -10.16 6.87 8.69
CA THR A 370 -10.91 7.68 9.68
C THR A 370 -11.02 7.06 11.07
N GLY A 371 -11.09 5.73 11.17
CA GLY A 371 -11.24 5.02 12.44
C GLY A 371 -10.34 3.79 12.54
N ARG A 372 -10.50 3.05 13.62
CA ARG A 372 -9.98 1.67 13.74
C ARG A 372 -11.14 0.71 13.56
N SER A 373 -10.84 -0.50 13.09
CA SER A 373 -11.81 -1.58 13.00
C SER A 373 -11.39 -2.70 13.96
N GLY A 374 -12.35 -3.25 14.72
CA GLY A 374 -12.09 -4.46 15.48
C GLY A 374 -11.78 -5.62 14.52
N THR A 375 -10.75 -6.40 14.82
CA THR A 375 -10.38 -7.61 14.07
C THR A 375 -10.35 -8.81 15.01
N ALA A 376 -9.83 -9.95 14.54
CA ALA A 376 -9.64 -11.12 15.37
C ALA A 376 -8.35 -11.86 15.00
N SER A 377 -7.97 -12.86 15.79
CA SER A 377 -6.80 -13.70 15.54
C SER A 377 -6.86 -14.38 14.18
N THR A 378 -8.07 -14.62 13.64
CA THR A 378 -8.32 -15.26 12.36
C THR A 378 -9.65 -14.79 11.75
N ASP A 379 -9.78 -14.90 10.43
CA ASP A 379 -11.04 -14.85 9.67
C ASP A 379 -11.53 -16.27 9.28
N GLN A 380 -10.94 -17.32 9.85
CA GLN A 380 -11.21 -18.73 9.52
C GLN A 380 -11.48 -19.53 10.79
N LEU A 381 -12.62 -20.21 10.84
CA LEU A 381 -13.02 -21.09 11.93
C LEU A 381 -13.26 -22.49 11.40
N PHE A 382 -12.27 -23.37 11.56
CA PHE A 382 -12.31 -24.74 11.09
C PHE A 382 -13.12 -25.66 12.02
N VAL A 383 -14.09 -26.37 11.45
CA VAL A 383 -15.05 -27.23 12.13
C VAL A 383 -14.96 -28.65 11.54
N PRO A 384 -14.52 -29.66 12.32
CA PRO A 384 -14.30 -31.01 11.77
C PRO A 384 -15.60 -31.64 11.26
N LYS A 385 -15.57 -32.17 10.03
CA LYS A 385 -16.68 -32.89 9.42
C LYS A 385 -16.97 -34.19 10.18
N GLY A 386 -18.25 -34.54 10.30
CA GLY A 386 -18.72 -35.82 10.83
C GLY A 386 -18.45 -36.06 12.33
N LYS A 387 -17.89 -35.07 13.03
CA LYS A 387 -17.58 -35.18 14.46
C LYS A 387 -18.60 -34.42 15.31
N THR A 388 -18.69 -34.81 16.59
CA THR A 388 -19.43 -34.01 17.58
C THR A 388 -18.68 -32.71 17.80
N GLN A 389 -19.37 -31.58 17.60
CA GLN A 389 -18.74 -30.27 17.72
C GLN A 389 -18.52 -29.90 19.18
N THR A 390 -17.47 -29.12 19.42
CA THR A 390 -17.13 -28.55 20.72
C THR A 390 -17.13 -27.03 20.63
N ASP A 391 -17.20 -26.34 21.76
CA ASP A 391 -17.09 -24.89 21.77
C ASP A 391 -15.75 -24.46 21.14
N ALA A 392 -15.79 -23.41 20.31
CA ALA A 392 -14.59 -22.90 19.66
C ALA A 392 -14.32 -21.46 20.08
N THR A 393 -13.03 -21.14 20.27
CA THR A 393 -12.60 -19.82 20.73
C THR A 393 -11.86 -19.05 19.65
N ILE A 394 -12.12 -17.74 19.56
CA ILE A 394 -11.41 -16.78 18.73
C ILE A 394 -10.95 -15.63 19.62
N THR A 395 -9.70 -15.19 19.48
CA THR A 395 -9.20 -14.02 20.20
C THR A 395 -9.54 -12.77 19.40
N LEU A 396 -10.25 -11.82 20.01
CA LEU A 396 -10.61 -10.54 19.41
C LEU A 396 -9.46 -9.53 19.55
N ASN A 397 -9.16 -8.82 18.47
CA ASN A 397 -8.33 -7.63 18.49
C ASN A 397 -9.27 -6.42 18.55
N LEU A 398 -9.58 -5.98 19.75
CA LEU A 398 -10.61 -4.96 19.96
C LEU A 398 -10.23 -3.60 19.36
N ASN A 399 -8.94 -3.27 19.25
CA ASN A 399 -8.47 -2.04 18.59
C ASN A 399 -9.14 -0.75 19.12
N GLY A 400 -9.41 -0.69 20.42
CA GLY A 400 -10.13 0.42 21.06
C GLY A 400 -11.66 0.40 20.87
N THR A 401 -12.20 -0.59 20.17
CA THR A 401 -13.63 -0.82 19.96
C THR A 401 -14.18 -1.90 20.92
N ARG A 402 -15.48 -2.20 20.83
CA ARG A 402 -16.10 -3.30 21.57
C ARG A 402 -17.03 -4.10 20.67
N LEU A 403 -17.03 -5.43 20.78
CA LEU A 403 -17.98 -6.29 20.08
C LEU A 403 -19.41 -5.98 20.54
N LEU A 404 -20.30 -5.67 19.58
CA LEU A 404 -21.71 -5.40 19.80
C LEU A 404 -22.57 -6.63 19.59
N ARG A 405 -22.41 -7.30 18.46
CA ARG A 405 -23.17 -8.51 18.09
C ARG A 405 -22.45 -9.29 17.00
N ILE A 406 -22.92 -10.51 16.77
CA ILE A 406 -22.51 -11.37 15.67
C ILE A 406 -23.74 -11.70 14.84
N ASP A 407 -23.67 -11.46 13.53
CA ASP A 407 -24.75 -11.79 12.60
C ASP A 407 -24.32 -12.94 11.67
N VAL A 408 -25.26 -13.79 11.25
CA VAL A 408 -25.13 -14.73 10.14
C VAL A 408 -26.13 -14.33 9.06
N GLY A 409 -25.63 -13.77 7.96
CA GLY A 409 -26.48 -13.05 7.00
C GLY A 409 -27.18 -11.88 7.70
N THR A 410 -28.52 -11.89 7.71
CA THR A 410 -29.34 -10.88 8.40
C THR A 410 -29.76 -11.28 9.81
N ARG A 411 -29.40 -12.49 10.28
CA ARG A 411 -29.87 -13.05 11.55
C ARG A 411 -28.84 -12.84 12.66
N PRO A 412 -29.17 -12.12 13.74
CA PRO A 412 -28.28 -12.00 14.89
C PRO A 412 -28.19 -13.32 15.66
N LEU A 413 -27.00 -13.66 16.14
CA LEU A 413 -26.78 -14.71 17.12
C LEU A 413 -27.12 -14.21 18.54
N ILE A 414 -27.59 -15.10 19.40
CA ILE A 414 -28.02 -14.79 20.76
C ILE A 414 -26.83 -14.92 21.72
N ARG A 415 -26.40 -13.80 22.32
CA ARG A 415 -25.35 -13.82 23.34
C ARG A 415 -25.82 -14.62 24.57
N GLY A 416 -24.94 -15.47 25.11
CA GLY A 416 -25.23 -16.39 26.21
C GLY A 416 -25.82 -17.74 25.78
N VAL A 417 -26.26 -17.86 24.52
CA VAL A 417 -26.77 -19.12 23.95
C VAL A 417 -25.90 -19.56 22.79
N ASP A 418 -25.75 -18.71 21.77
CA ASP A 418 -24.97 -19.03 20.58
C ASP A 418 -23.48 -18.71 20.74
N TYR A 419 -23.16 -17.68 21.54
CA TYR A 419 -21.79 -17.30 21.82
C TYR A 419 -21.67 -16.55 23.16
N THR A 420 -20.48 -16.57 23.74
CA THR A 420 -20.10 -15.74 24.91
C THR A 420 -18.84 -14.94 24.63
N VAL A 421 -18.60 -13.90 25.43
CA VAL A 421 -17.38 -13.09 25.34
C VAL A 421 -16.87 -12.82 26.75
N SER A 422 -15.63 -13.21 27.02
CA SER A 422 -14.91 -12.94 28.28
C SER A 422 -13.59 -12.25 27.96
N GLY A 423 -13.42 -11.00 28.41
CA GLY A 423 -12.28 -10.18 27.98
C GLY A 423 -12.28 -10.00 26.46
N ASN A 424 -11.21 -10.48 25.80
CA ASN A 424 -11.10 -10.53 24.35
C ASN A 424 -11.34 -11.95 23.77
N THR A 425 -11.72 -12.93 24.57
CA THR A 425 -12.03 -14.28 24.09
C THR A 425 -13.49 -14.37 23.68
N LEU A 426 -13.74 -14.57 22.38
CA LEU A 426 -15.05 -14.93 21.83
C LEU A 426 -15.17 -16.45 21.81
N THR A 427 -16.21 -17.01 22.43
CA THR A 427 -16.51 -18.45 22.38
C THR A 427 -17.80 -18.68 21.60
N ILE A 428 -17.75 -19.44 20.52
CA ILE A 428 -18.92 -19.91 19.76
C ILE A 428 -19.33 -21.28 20.29
N ALA A 429 -20.62 -21.45 20.63
CA ALA A 429 -21.12 -22.67 21.24
C ALA A 429 -21.12 -23.85 20.25
N ALA A 430 -20.83 -25.06 20.75
CA ALA A 430 -20.86 -26.31 20.01
C ALA A 430 -22.17 -26.56 19.25
N ALA A 431 -23.30 -26.25 19.90
CA ALA A 431 -24.64 -26.39 19.29
C ALA A 431 -24.83 -25.43 18.11
N THR A 432 -24.30 -24.22 18.23
CA THR A 432 -24.30 -23.23 17.15
C THR A 432 -23.41 -23.67 16.01
N LEU A 433 -22.21 -24.19 16.27
CA LEU A 433 -21.34 -24.74 15.23
C LEU A 433 -22.01 -25.90 14.50
N SER A 434 -22.59 -26.85 15.23
CA SER A 434 -23.35 -27.98 14.66
C SER A 434 -24.48 -27.52 13.74
N ARG A 435 -25.19 -26.45 14.12
CA ARG A 435 -26.25 -25.85 13.31
C ARG A 435 -25.71 -25.14 12.07
N LEU A 436 -24.59 -24.42 12.20
CA LEU A 436 -23.99 -23.66 11.10
C LEU A 436 -23.30 -24.56 10.07
N THR A 437 -22.88 -25.77 10.46
CA THR A 437 -22.23 -26.74 9.58
C THR A 437 -23.11 -27.95 9.26
N ALA A 438 -24.44 -27.82 9.39
CA ALA A 438 -25.38 -28.93 9.20
C ALA A 438 -25.35 -29.55 7.79
N SER A 439 -24.95 -28.81 6.75
CA SER A 439 -24.80 -29.40 5.40
C SER A 439 -23.66 -30.41 5.31
N GLN A 440 -22.67 -30.29 6.20
CA GLN A 440 -21.45 -31.09 6.22
C GLN A 440 -20.64 -31.01 4.91
N GLU A 441 -20.94 -30.07 4.00
CA GLU A 441 -20.17 -29.87 2.78
C GLU A 441 -18.80 -29.29 3.13
N TYR A 442 -17.73 -29.71 2.45
CA TYR A 442 -16.40 -29.13 2.70
C TYR A 442 -16.35 -27.66 2.27
N GLY A 443 -15.61 -26.85 3.04
CA GLY A 443 -15.43 -25.42 2.79
C GLY A 443 -16.36 -24.55 3.64
N THR A 444 -16.53 -23.29 3.25
CA THR A 444 -17.31 -22.30 4.01
C THR A 444 -18.80 -22.66 4.02
N ASN A 445 -19.34 -22.97 5.20
CA ASN A 445 -20.77 -23.29 5.40
C ASN A 445 -21.55 -22.09 5.94
N ALA A 446 -20.90 -21.21 6.69
CA ALA A 446 -21.50 -19.99 7.21
C ALA A 446 -20.45 -18.88 7.32
N VAL A 447 -20.93 -17.64 7.36
CA VAL A 447 -20.09 -16.45 7.50
C VAL A 447 -20.60 -15.64 8.70
N LEU A 448 -19.78 -15.54 9.73
CA LEU A 448 -20.06 -14.71 10.90
C LEU A 448 -19.61 -13.27 10.60
N SER A 449 -20.48 -12.30 10.85
CA SER A 449 -20.17 -10.88 10.80
C SER A 449 -20.10 -10.34 12.23
N LEU A 450 -18.88 -10.18 12.74
CA LEU A 450 -18.60 -9.61 14.06
C LEU A 450 -18.68 -8.10 13.95
N ARG A 451 -19.73 -7.50 14.51
CA ARG A 451 -19.95 -6.06 14.48
C ARG A 451 -19.44 -5.41 15.75
N PHE A 452 -18.60 -4.39 15.58
CA PHE A 452 -18.03 -3.60 16.66
C PHE A 452 -18.78 -2.27 16.83
N THR A 453 -18.44 -1.53 17.89
CA THR A 453 -18.99 -0.20 18.17
C THR A 453 -18.66 0.84 17.11
N ASP A 454 -17.55 0.65 16.40
CA ASP A 454 -17.07 1.51 15.33
C ASP A 454 -16.28 0.66 14.32
N GLY A 455 -15.96 1.26 13.17
CA GLY A 455 -15.27 0.59 12.07
C GLY A 455 -16.17 -0.37 11.30
N ILE A 456 -15.56 -1.21 10.47
CA ILE A 456 -16.28 -2.21 9.68
C ILE A 456 -16.40 -3.54 10.43
N PRO A 457 -17.41 -4.37 10.11
CA PRO A 457 -17.51 -5.70 10.68
C PRO A 457 -16.32 -6.59 10.29
N TRP A 458 -15.84 -7.41 11.23
CA TRP A 458 -14.90 -8.48 10.94
C TRP A 458 -15.65 -9.73 10.48
N THR A 459 -15.16 -10.37 9.42
CA THR A 459 -15.80 -11.56 8.85
C THR A 459 -15.04 -12.81 9.31
N VAL A 460 -15.76 -13.85 9.74
CA VAL A 460 -15.19 -15.17 10.04
C VAL A 460 -15.91 -16.23 9.24
N ASN A 461 -15.18 -16.96 8.41
CA ASN A 461 -15.65 -18.09 7.64
C ASN A 461 -15.73 -19.32 8.55
N VAL A 462 -16.92 -19.88 8.76
CA VAL A 462 -17.10 -21.17 9.42
C VAL A 462 -16.91 -22.26 8.38
N ILE A 463 -15.81 -22.98 8.46
CA ILE A 463 -15.30 -23.88 7.43
C ILE A 463 -15.43 -25.31 7.92
N THR A 464 -16.28 -26.11 7.28
CA THR A 464 -16.30 -27.55 7.51
C THR A 464 -15.10 -28.17 6.80
N TYR A 465 -14.28 -28.94 7.51
CA TYR A 465 -13.06 -29.52 6.95
C TYR A 465 -12.78 -30.95 7.42
N ASP A 466 -11.92 -31.64 6.69
CA ASP A 466 -11.20 -32.83 7.13
C ASP A 466 -9.72 -32.70 6.80
N LYS A 467 -8.91 -33.65 7.30
CA LYS A 467 -7.48 -33.72 6.97
C LYS A 467 -7.30 -33.73 5.44
N PRO A 468 -6.48 -32.84 4.86
CA PRO A 468 -6.21 -32.86 3.43
C PRO A 468 -5.46 -34.13 3.03
N VAL A 469 -5.53 -34.49 1.74
CA VAL A 469 -4.85 -35.68 1.19
C VAL A 469 -4.06 -35.29 -0.05
N LEU A 470 -2.76 -35.54 0.01
CA LEU A 470 -1.85 -35.45 -1.15
C LEU A 470 -1.78 -36.80 -1.83
N THR A 471 -1.76 -36.82 -3.15
CA THR A 471 -1.59 -38.05 -3.95
C THR A 471 -0.23 -38.04 -4.64
N SER A 472 0.45 -39.19 -4.65
CA SER A 472 1.69 -39.38 -5.40
C SER A 472 1.52 -38.97 -6.87
N ALA A 473 2.55 -38.34 -7.42
CA ALA A 473 2.53 -37.81 -8.78
C ALA A 473 3.93 -37.87 -9.41
N THR A 474 3.98 -37.99 -10.72
CA THR A 474 5.22 -37.82 -11.49
C THR A 474 5.07 -36.60 -12.40
N GLY A 475 6.19 -35.95 -12.70
CA GLY A 475 6.22 -34.75 -13.51
C GLY A 475 7.62 -34.43 -13.97
N THR A 476 7.83 -33.17 -14.35
CA THR A 476 9.17 -32.68 -14.70
C THR A 476 9.57 -31.49 -13.85
N THR A 477 10.84 -31.10 -13.90
CA THR A 477 11.32 -29.89 -13.26
C THR A 477 10.73 -28.61 -13.86
N ALA A 478 10.06 -28.67 -15.02
CA ALA A 478 9.31 -27.51 -15.54
C ALA A 478 8.00 -27.28 -14.76
N SER A 479 7.37 -28.36 -14.31
CA SER A 479 6.21 -28.32 -13.42
C SER A 479 5.93 -29.73 -12.88
N LEU A 480 5.84 -29.85 -11.57
CA LEU A 480 5.18 -30.98 -10.91
C LEU A 480 3.85 -30.49 -10.35
N VAL A 481 2.77 -31.19 -10.70
CA VAL A 481 1.44 -30.94 -10.16
C VAL A 481 1.09 -32.08 -9.22
N ILE A 482 0.88 -31.77 -7.94
CA ILE A 482 0.52 -32.71 -6.88
C ILE A 482 -1.01 -32.70 -6.74
N PRO A 483 -1.73 -33.77 -7.15
CA PRO A 483 -3.16 -33.86 -6.90
C PRO A 483 -3.45 -33.83 -5.40
N THR A 484 -4.35 -32.94 -4.99
CA THR A 484 -4.60 -32.60 -3.61
C THR A 484 -6.09 -32.49 -3.34
N ALA A 485 -6.62 -33.38 -2.51
CA ALA A 485 -7.94 -33.20 -1.92
C ALA A 485 -7.80 -32.29 -0.68
N PHE A 486 -8.09 -31.00 -0.86
CA PHE A 486 -7.98 -30.01 0.23
C PHE A 486 -9.00 -30.23 1.35
N ASN A 487 -10.12 -30.92 1.09
CA ASN A 487 -11.15 -31.25 2.08
C ASN A 487 -11.60 -30.05 2.93
N GLY A 488 -11.76 -28.88 2.31
CA GLY A 488 -12.19 -27.63 2.96
C GLY A 488 -11.07 -26.84 3.63
N ASP A 489 -9.87 -27.42 3.77
CA ASP A 489 -8.71 -26.74 4.33
C ASP A 489 -8.02 -25.82 3.32
N LYS A 490 -7.09 -25.00 3.81
CA LYS A 490 -6.30 -24.07 3.01
C LYS A 490 -4.83 -24.17 3.35
N LEU A 491 -3.97 -24.17 2.34
CA LEU A 491 -2.53 -24.22 2.53
C LEU A 491 -2.02 -22.87 3.07
N ALA A 492 -1.22 -22.90 4.14
CA ALA A 492 -0.60 -21.73 4.74
C ALA A 492 0.83 -21.52 4.21
N THR A 493 1.64 -22.59 4.22
CA THR A 493 3.02 -22.57 3.75
C THR A 493 3.53 -23.99 3.45
N MET A 494 4.70 -24.09 2.83
CA MET A 494 5.41 -25.35 2.59
C MET A 494 6.86 -25.23 3.05
N GLU A 495 7.39 -26.26 3.71
CA GLU A 495 8.82 -26.43 3.93
C GLU A 495 9.42 -27.41 2.93
N ALA A 496 10.73 -27.28 2.64
CA ALA A 496 11.50 -28.22 1.86
C ALA A 496 12.89 -28.46 2.49
N VAL A 497 13.20 -29.72 2.79
CA VAL A 497 14.47 -30.12 3.43
C VAL A 497 15.12 -31.29 2.71
N TYR A 498 16.45 -31.28 2.62
CA TYR A 498 17.23 -32.46 2.25
C TYR A 498 17.28 -33.46 3.42
N ALA A 499 17.77 -34.67 3.14
CA ALA A 499 17.88 -35.74 4.13
C ALA A 499 18.78 -35.41 5.33
N ASP A 500 19.72 -34.47 5.19
CA ASP A 500 20.58 -33.97 6.27
C ASP A 500 19.94 -32.84 7.09
N GLY A 501 18.71 -32.44 6.76
CA GLY A 501 17.95 -31.37 7.41
C GLY A 501 18.25 -29.97 6.89
N THR A 502 19.14 -29.80 5.92
CA THR A 502 19.39 -28.49 5.31
C THR A 502 18.25 -28.08 4.37
N ALA A 503 18.06 -26.76 4.19
CA ALA A 503 17.01 -26.22 3.34
C ALA A 503 17.22 -26.59 1.86
N ALA A 504 16.14 -26.97 1.18
CA ALA A 504 16.12 -27.23 -0.25
C ALA A 504 15.30 -26.18 -1.01
N GLY A 505 15.63 -25.91 -2.27
CA GLY A 505 14.90 -24.96 -3.11
C GLY A 505 15.50 -23.54 -3.11
N PRO A 506 14.72 -22.50 -3.44
CA PRO A 506 15.28 -21.20 -3.86
C PRO A 506 16.06 -20.44 -2.78
N GLN A 507 15.70 -20.60 -1.51
CA GLN A 507 16.26 -19.84 -0.39
C GLN A 507 16.98 -20.77 0.57
N SER A 508 18.31 -20.79 0.54
CA SER A 508 19.13 -21.76 1.31
C SER A 508 19.19 -21.49 2.83
N TRP A 509 18.72 -20.34 3.29
CA TRP A 509 18.79 -19.91 4.69
C TRP A 509 17.52 -20.24 5.50
N THR A 510 16.46 -20.73 4.86
CA THR A 510 15.18 -21.10 5.51
C THR A 510 14.60 -22.35 4.87
N THR A 511 13.98 -23.22 5.67
CA THR A 511 13.25 -24.40 5.16
C THR A 511 11.89 -24.04 4.57
N TYR A 512 11.27 -22.95 5.04
CA TYR A 512 9.98 -22.47 4.54
C TYR A 512 10.15 -21.73 3.22
N GLN A 513 9.40 -22.17 2.22
CA GLN A 513 9.48 -21.70 0.85
C GLN A 513 8.55 -20.50 0.62
N GLN A 514 8.86 -19.70 -0.40
CA GLN A 514 8.04 -18.54 -0.77
C GLN A 514 6.75 -18.97 -1.49
N PHE A 515 5.60 -18.56 -0.95
CA PHE A 515 4.29 -18.83 -1.55
C PHE A 515 4.16 -18.14 -2.92
N ASN A 516 3.51 -18.81 -3.88
CA ASN A 516 3.35 -18.38 -5.28
C ASN A 516 4.63 -18.22 -6.11
N VAL A 517 5.79 -18.50 -5.54
CA VAL A 517 7.07 -18.57 -6.28
C VAL A 517 7.62 -19.98 -6.29
N ALA A 518 7.64 -20.65 -5.14
CA ALA A 518 8.14 -22.02 -5.01
C ALA A 518 7.01 -23.07 -5.01
N PHE A 519 5.78 -22.66 -4.70
CA PHE A 519 4.60 -23.52 -4.75
C PHE A 519 3.32 -22.68 -4.84
N THR A 520 2.28 -23.21 -5.48
CA THR A 520 0.97 -22.56 -5.59
C THR A 520 -0.16 -23.57 -5.46
N PRO A 521 -1.10 -23.41 -4.52
CA PRO A 521 -2.33 -24.21 -4.49
C PRO A 521 -3.36 -23.68 -5.49
N ASP A 522 -3.99 -24.59 -6.23
CA ASP A 522 -5.22 -24.34 -6.98
C ASP A 522 -6.36 -25.15 -6.35
N TYR A 523 -7.17 -24.46 -5.55
CA TYR A 523 -8.29 -25.06 -4.84
C TYR A 523 -9.42 -25.52 -5.78
N THR A 524 -9.54 -24.93 -6.97
CA THR A 524 -10.57 -25.30 -7.95
C THR A 524 -10.16 -26.56 -8.71
N ALA A 525 -8.90 -26.63 -9.12
CA ALA A 525 -8.34 -27.81 -9.76
C ALA A 525 -8.03 -28.96 -8.77
N GLY A 526 -7.95 -28.65 -7.48
CA GLY A 526 -7.56 -29.62 -6.46
C GLY A 526 -6.10 -30.04 -6.61
N THR A 527 -5.19 -29.07 -6.77
CA THR A 527 -3.77 -29.34 -7.02
C THR A 527 -2.86 -28.39 -6.25
N ILE A 528 -1.61 -28.80 -6.05
CA ILE A 528 -0.50 -27.91 -5.66
C ILE A 528 0.57 -28.02 -6.74
N THR A 529 0.94 -26.90 -7.34
CA THR A 529 1.98 -26.84 -8.37
C THR A 529 3.32 -26.45 -7.77
N LEU A 530 4.39 -27.19 -8.12
CA LEU A 530 5.78 -26.80 -7.89
C LEU A 530 6.39 -26.36 -9.24
N PRO A 531 6.65 -25.06 -9.44
CA PRO A 531 7.17 -24.53 -10.70
C PRO A 531 8.68 -24.72 -10.82
N THR A 532 9.22 -24.43 -12.01
CA THR A 532 10.68 -24.46 -12.30
C THR A 532 11.52 -23.76 -11.24
N ALA A 533 11.08 -22.58 -10.78
CA ALA A 533 11.81 -21.80 -9.80
C ALA A 533 12.13 -22.59 -8.53
N PHE A 534 11.25 -23.49 -8.08
CA PHE A 534 11.55 -24.38 -6.95
C PHE A 534 12.69 -25.35 -7.27
N PHE A 535 12.62 -26.02 -8.42
CA PHE A 535 13.59 -27.05 -8.81
C PHE A 535 14.96 -26.49 -9.21
N ASP A 536 15.05 -25.22 -9.63
CA ASP A 536 16.32 -24.56 -9.89
C ASP A 536 17.20 -24.49 -8.63
N GLY A 537 16.58 -24.46 -7.44
CA GLY A 537 17.27 -24.53 -6.14
C GLY A 537 17.39 -25.93 -5.52
N VAL A 538 16.97 -26.99 -6.23
CA VAL A 538 17.02 -28.38 -5.73
C VAL A 538 18.13 -29.16 -6.42
N THR A 539 19.05 -29.73 -5.65
CA THR A 539 20.16 -30.55 -6.15
C THR A 539 19.64 -31.80 -6.88
N ASP A 540 20.21 -32.11 -8.05
CA ASP A 540 19.84 -33.30 -8.82
C ASP A 540 20.20 -34.61 -8.11
N ASN A 541 19.46 -35.68 -8.37
CA ASN A 541 19.62 -37.01 -7.76
C ASN A 541 19.57 -37.00 -6.23
N THR A 542 18.85 -36.05 -5.64
CA THR A 542 18.60 -35.98 -4.19
C THR A 542 17.13 -36.20 -3.86
N THR A 543 16.90 -36.65 -2.63
CA THR A 543 15.57 -36.73 -2.04
C THR A 543 15.33 -35.50 -1.18
N VAL A 544 14.17 -34.87 -1.37
CA VAL A 544 13.69 -33.73 -0.60
C VAL A 544 12.41 -34.12 0.10
N THR A 545 12.32 -33.87 1.41
CA THR A 545 11.07 -33.96 2.15
C THR A 545 10.39 -32.59 2.14
N LEU A 546 9.16 -32.56 1.63
CA LEU A 546 8.27 -31.42 1.76
C LEU A 546 7.37 -31.58 2.97
N THR A 547 7.12 -30.49 3.68
CA THR A 547 6.13 -30.43 4.75
C THR A 547 5.12 -29.33 4.45
N PHE A 548 3.88 -29.70 4.19
CA PHE A 548 2.79 -28.78 3.91
C PHE A 548 2.04 -28.45 5.21
N HIS A 549 1.95 -27.16 5.52
CA HIS A 549 1.27 -26.63 6.70
C HIS A 549 -0.04 -25.99 6.28
N PHE A 550 -1.15 -26.42 6.88
CA PHE A 550 -2.49 -25.92 6.57
C PHE A 550 -3.05 -25.04 7.70
N TRP A 551 -3.97 -24.14 7.35
CA TRP A 551 -4.57 -23.18 8.29
C TRP A 551 -5.43 -23.86 9.38
N SER A 552 -5.91 -25.09 9.16
CA SER A 552 -6.55 -25.87 10.22
C SER A 552 -5.59 -26.41 11.30
N GLY A 553 -4.28 -26.30 11.05
CA GLY A 553 -3.22 -26.95 11.84
C GLY A 553 -2.82 -28.34 11.34
N ALA A 554 -3.42 -28.84 10.25
CA ALA A 554 -2.98 -30.07 9.61
C ALA A 554 -1.57 -29.91 9.03
N ILE A 555 -0.75 -30.95 9.20
CA ILE A 555 0.61 -31.04 8.64
C ILE A 555 0.71 -32.33 7.84
N LEU A 556 1.18 -32.24 6.59
CA LEU A 556 1.36 -33.38 5.70
C LEU A 556 2.78 -33.41 5.16
N THR A 557 3.38 -34.60 5.13
CA THR A 557 4.69 -34.84 4.52
C THR A 557 4.54 -35.43 3.12
N TYR A 558 5.49 -35.08 2.25
CA TYR A 558 5.56 -35.56 0.87
C TYR A 558 7.02 -35.69 0.46
N THR A 559 7.37 -36.79 -0.20
CA THR A 559 8.77 -37.03 -0.60
C THR A 559 8.93 -36.75 -2.09
N LEU A 560 9.91 -35.95 -2.45
CA LEU A 560 10.32 -35.70 -3.83
C LEU A 560 11.66 -36.35 -4.13
N THR A 561 11.79 -36.95 -5.32
CA THR A 561 13.06 -37.39 -5.88
C THR A 561 13.18 -36.83 -7.30
N ARG A 562 14.27 -36.09 -7.53
CA ARG A 562 14.62 -35.53 -8.85
C ARG A 562 15.71 -36.39 -9.49
N SER A 563 15.56 -36.67 -10.80
CA SER A 563 16.59 -37.32 -11.63
C SER A 563 16.63 -36.64 -13.00
N GLY A 564 17.60 -35.76 -13.21
CA GLY A 564 17.65 -34.86 -14.37
C GLY A 564 16.45 -33.92 -14.38
N THR A 565 15.61 -34.03 -15.42
CA THR A 565 14.34 -33.29 -15.53
C THR A 565 13.15 -34.09 -15.01
N ALA A 566 13.29 -35.39 -14.74
CA ALA A 566 12.19 -36.21 -14.22
C ALA A 566 12.05 -36.01 -12.71
N VAL A 567 10.81 -35.90 -12.23
CA VAL A 567 10.51 -35.77 -10.80
C VAL A 567 9.45 -36.78 -10.41
N THR A 568 9.70 -37.51 -9.32
CA THR A 568 8.74 -38.41 -8.69
C THR A 568 8.42 -37.88 -7.31
N GLY A 569 7.13 -37.70 -7.03
CA GLY A 569 6.60 -37.32 -5.74
C GLY A 569 5.76 -38.43 -5.13
N THR A 570 5.96 -38.69 -3.85
CA THR A 570 5.31 -39.78 -3.11
C THR A 570 4.66 -39.22 -1.85
N SER A 571 3.35 -39.45 -1.72
CA SER A 571 2.61 -39.14 -0.48
C SER A 571 3.04 -40.08 0.65
N ALA A 572 3.08 -39.55 1.88
CA ALA A 572 3.39 -40.33 3.08
C ALA A 572 2.29 -41.33 3.49
#